data_AF-A0A526QVY9-F1
#
_entry.id   AF-A0A526QVY9-F1
#
_cell.length_a   1.000
_cell.length_b   1.000
_cell.length_c   1.000
_cell.angle_alpha   90.00
_cell.angle_beta   90.00
_cell.angle_gamma   90.00
#
_symmetry.space_group_name_H-M   'P 1'
#
loop_
_entity.id
_entity.type
_entity.pdbx_description
1 polymer ?
#
loop_
_entity_poly.entity_id
_entity_poly.type
_entity_poly.pdbx_seq_one_letter_code
_entity_poly.pdbx_strand_id
1 'polypeptide(L)'
;MHIDAYGDEHEYERPITYPLDEGSDNDIVWLNDSAWRDIVAARQTELFDRPVAHFFVRGFRSDGIDEFLAHISTIEAALGLPLDHDRGARRRIAGKDPGATYRVTLRISGLLKDGSFGHAYSKLFGLRSDFLHGKSMADISGDDRRSARELAREVVCALLGIASANPNVNREQLLDGLLDRGSQLNQHGDRRGSEVADGH
;
A
#
# COMPACT_ATOMS: atom_id res chain seq x y z
N MET A 1 -24.47 -0.83 -32.38
CA MET A 1 -24.78 -0.96 -33.82
C MET A 1 -25.94 -1.93 -33.99
N HIS A 2 -27.04 -1.50 -34.59
CA HIS A 2 -28.20 -2.34 -34.92
C HIS A 2 -28.70 -1.98 -36.31
N ILE A 3 -29.10 -2.97 -37.09
CA ILE A 3 -29.66 -2.79 -38.43
C ILE A 3 -31.18 -2.93 -38.30
N ASP A 4 -31.93 -1.90 -38.70
CA ASP A 4 -33.38 -1.94 -38.60
C ASP A 4 -34.03 -2.84 -39.68
N ALA A 5 -35.37 -2.94 -39.64
CA ALA A 5 -36.12 -3.77 -40.57
C ALA A 5 -36.05 -3.29 -42.04
N TYR A 6 -35.48 -2.10 -42.28
CA TYR A 6 -35.29 -1.50 -43.60
C TYR A 6 -33.84 -1.57 -44.07
N GLY A 7 -32.93 -2.11 -43.25
CA GLY A 7 -31.52 -2.29 -43.61
C GLY A 7 -30.64 -1.10 -43.27
N ASP A 8 -31.15 -0.10 -42.56
CA ASP A 8 -30.36 1.07 -42.17
C ASP A 8 -29.53 0.77 -40.92
N GLU A 9 -28.24 1.06 -40.99
CA GLU A 9 -27.30 0.92 -39.87
C GLU A 9 -27.44 2.10 -38.90
N HIS A 10 -27.92 1.82 -37.70
CA HIS A 10 -28.00 2.79 -36.62
C HIS A 10 -26.89 2.53 -35.60
N GLU A 11 -25.95 3.47 -35.52
CA GLU A 11 -25.00 3.58 -34.42
C GLU A 11 -25.69 4.30 -33.26
N TYR A 12 -25.88 3.59 -32.14
CA TYR A 12 -26.43 4.20 -30.93
C TYR A 12 -25.37 4.16 -29.83
N GLU A 13 -25.19 5.30 -29.18
CA GLU A 13 -24.38 5.42 -27.97
C GLU A 13 -25.21 4.89 -26.80
N ARG A 14 -24.82 3.73 -26.25
CA ARG A 14 -25.43 3.20 -25.03
C ARG A 14 -24.72 3.83 -23.85
N PRO A 15 -25.44 4.49 -22.91
CA PRO A 15 -24.85 4.93 -21.67
C PRO A 15 -24.20 3.73 -20.97
N ILE A 16 -22.91 3.84 -20.66
CA ILE A 16 -22.24 2.85 -19.81
C ILE A 16 -22.80 3.06 -18.41
N THR A 17 -23.69 2.16 -17.99
CA THR A 17 -24.10 2.09 -16.59
C THR A 17 -23.06 1.29 -15.82
N TYR A 18 -22.30 1.98 -14.97
CA TYR A 18 -21.46 1.31 -13.98
C TYR A 18 -22.36 0.74 -12.88
N PRO A 19 -22.09 -0.48 -12.37
CA PRO A 19 -22.82 -1.05 -11.24
C PRO A 19 -22.36 -0.39 -9.93
N LEU A 20 -22.55 0.93 -9.85
CA LEU A 20 -22.20 1.76 -8.72
C LEU A 20 -23.49 2.18 -8.01
N ASP A 21 -23.44 2.23 -6.68
CA ASP A 21 -24.56 2.69 -5.88
C ASP A 21 -24.82 4.18 -6.15
N GLU A 22 -26.08 4.62 -6.02
CA GLU A 22 -26.43 6.04 -6.13
C GLU A 22 -25.58 6.87 -5.15
N GLY A 23 -24.94 7.92 -5.66
CA GLY A 23 -24.02 8.76 -4.87
C GLY A 23 -22.54 8.43 -5.02
N SER A 24 -22.18 7.33 -5.69
CA SER A 24 -20.77 6.97 -5.96
C SER A 24 -20.01 8.04 -6.75
N ASP A 25 -20.71 8.87 -7.52
CA ASP A 25 -20.11 10.02 -8.22
C ASP A 25 -19.39 10.96 -7.25
N ASN A 26 -19.93 11.15 -6.03
CA ASN A 26 -19.30 11.98 -5.00
C ASN A 26 -18.00 11.35 -4.48
N ASP A 27 -17.93 10.01 -4.43
CA ASP A 27 -16.78 9.26 -3.93
C ASP A 27 -15.61 9.25 -4.93
N ILE A 28 -15.87 9.57 -6.20
CA ILE A 28 -14.86 9.63 -7.27
C ILE A 28 -14.52 11.06 -7.73
N VAL A 29 -15.07 12.11 -7.12
CA VAL A 29 -14.77 13.53 -7.46
C VAL A 29 -13.26 13.85 -7.43
N TRP A 30 -12.51 13.12 -6.60
CA TRP A 30 -11.06 13.28 -6.51
C TRP A 30 -10.31 12.78 -7.77
N LEU A 31 -10.91 11.91 -8.59
CA LEU A 31 -10.38 11.43 -9.87
C LEU A 31 -10.54 12.51 -10.95
N ASN A 32 -9.72 13.55 -10.86
CA ASN A 32 -9.73 14.70 -11.77
C ASN A 32 -8.34 14.97 -12.36
N ASP A 33 -8.24 15.98 -13.24
CA ASP A 33 -6.98 16.38 -13.90
C ASP A 33 -5.88 16.78 -12.92
N SER A 34 -6.21 17.23 -11.71
CA SER A 34 -5.20 17.50 -10.68
C SER A 34 -4.59 16.19 -10.19
N ALA A 35 -5.42 15.21 -9.82
CA ALA A 35 -4.95 13.90 -9.39
C ALA A 35 -4.15 13.19 -10.49
N TRP A 36 -4.54 13.35 -11.76
CA TRP A 36 -3.76 12.83 -12.88
C TRP A 36 -2.36 13.47 -12.97
N ARG A 37 -2.27 14.80 -12.84
CA ARG A 37 -0.98 15.51 -12.83
C ARG A 37 -0.10 15.08 -11.66
N ASP A 38 -0.69 14.87 -10.47
CA ASP A 38 0.02 14.36 -9.29
C ASP A 38 0.63 12.98 -9.55
N ILE A 39 -0.14 12.06 -10.14
CA ILE A 39 0.35 10.73 -10.52
C ILE A 39 1.49 10.83 -11.54
N VAL A 40 1.33 11.66 -12.58
CA VAL A 40 2.36 11.82 -13.63
C VAL A 40 3.65 12.41 -13.06
N ALA A 41 3.54 13.40 -12.17
CA ALA A 41 4.69 14.02 -11.51
C ALA A 41 5.37 13.04 -10.55
N ALA A 42 4.61 12.34 -9.71
CA ALA A 42 5.14 11.37 -8.76
C ALA A 42 5.91 10.23 -9.43
N ARG A 43 5.49 9.80 -10.63
CA ARG A 43 6.19 8.81 -11.45
C ARG A 43 7.59 9.24 -11.92
N GLN A 44 7.93 10.53 -11.82
CA GLN A 44 9.28 11.03 -12.12
C GLN A 44 10.20 11.03 -10.88
N THR A 45 9.69 10.62 -9.72
CA THR A 45 10.45 10.59 -8.46
C THR A 45 10.90 9.16 -8.12
N GLU A 46 11.96 9.03 -7.31
CA GLU A 46 12.45 7.74 -6.79
C GLU A 46 11.42 6.99 -5.92
N LEU A 47 10.36 7.66 -5.45
CA LEU A 47 9.30 7.01 -4.69
C LEU A 47 8.48 6.03 -5.54
N PHE A 48 8.41 6.27 -6.84
CA PHE A 48 7.64 5.48 -7.80
C PHE A 48 8.50 4.82 -8.87
N ASP A 49 9.73 4.46 -8.50
CA ASP A 49 10.59 3.62 -9.32
C ASP A 49 9.85 2.38 -9.83
N ARG A 50 10.32 1.88 -10.98
CA ARG A 50 9.64 0.87 -11.80
C ARG A 50 9.01 -0.30 -11.02
N PRO A 51 9.63 -0.88 -9.98
CA PRO A 51 9.02 -1.96 -9.21
C PRO A 51 7.71 -1.58 -8.53
N VAL A 52 7.59 -0.39 -7.94
CA VAL A 52 6.39 0.06 -7.23
C VAL A 52 5.21 0.16 -8.22
N ALA A 53 5.41 0.90 -9.31
CA ALA A 53 4.38 1.07 -10.33
C ALA A 53 4.01 -0.26 -11.01
N HIS A 54 5.00 -1.12 -11.28
CA HIS A 54 4.78 -2.42 -11.90
C HIS A 54 3.89 -3.32 -11.04
N PHE A 55 4.26 -3.53 -9.78
CA PHE A 55 3.50 -4.41 -8.89
C PHE A 55 2.12 -3.86 -8.57
N PHE A 56 2.00 -2.54 -8.41
CA PHE A 56 0.71 -1.93 -8.10
C PHE A 56 -0.28 -2.16 -9.25
N VAL A 57 0.11 -1.86 -10.49
CA VAL A 57 -0.73 -2.09 -11.68
C VAL A 57 -0.98 -3.59 -11.91
N ARG A 58 0.04 -4.44 -11.68
CA ARG A 58 -0.11 -5.89 -11.82
C ARG A 58 -1.14 -6.47 -10.85
N GLY A 59 -1.22 -5.96 -9.62
CA GLY A 59 -2.20 -6.42 -8.63
C GLY A 59 -3.64 -6.29 -9.12
N PHE A 60 -3.99 -5.18 -9.76
CA PHE A 60 -5.33 -4.97 -10.34
C PHE A 60 -5.61 -5.78 -11.61
N ARG A 61 -4.60 -6.43 -12.19
CA ARG A 61 -4.71 -7.28 -13.39
C ARG A 61 -4.61 -8.77 -13.08
N SER A 62 -4.49 -9.12 -11.80
CA SER A 62 -4.27 -10.49 -11.34
C SER A 62 -5.40 -10.88 -10.39
N ASP A 63 -5.57 -12.18 -10.18
CA ASP A 63 -6.57 -12.74 -9.27
C ASP A 63 -5.92 -13.65 -8.23
N GLY A 64 -6.60 -13.85 -7.10
CA GLY A 64 -6.23 -14.84 -6.10
C GLY A 64 -4.89 -14.53 -5.42
N ILE A 65 -3.98 -15.50 -5.42
CA ILE A 65 -2.67 -15.34 -4.76
C ILE A 65 -1.78 -14.33 -5.47
N ASP A 66 -1.84 -14.23 -6.79
CA ASP A 66 -0.99 -13.32 -7.55
C ASP A 66 -1.36 -11.85 -7.29
N GLU A 67 -2.66 -11.58 -7.16
CA GLU A 67 -3.21 -10.31 -6.70
C GLU A 67 -2.65 -9.92 -5.32
N PHE A 68 -2.75 -10.85 -4.37
CA PHE A 68 -2.24 -10.66 -3.01
C PHE A 68 -0.72 -10.38 -3.01
N LEU A 69 0.06 -11.24 -3.68
CA LEU A 69 1.52 -11.11 -3.73
C LEU A 69 1.95 -9.81 -4.42
N ALA A 70 1.24 -9.37 -5.46
CA ALA A 70 1.53 -8.11 -6.12
C ALA A 70 1.32 -6.90 -5.19
N HIS A 71 0.23 -6.88 -4.40
CA HIS A 71 0.00 -5.79 -3.44
C HIS A 71 1.01 -5.79 -2.30
N ILE A 72 1.41 -6.96 -1.77
CA ILE A 72 2.49 -7.03 -0.78
C ILE A 72 3.82 -6.60 -1.38
N SER A 73 4.14 -7.04 -2.60
CA SER A 73 5.36 -6.64 -3.31
C SER A 73 5.40 -5.14 -3.59
N THR A 74 4.25 -4.50 -3.82
CA THR A 74 4.15 -3.04 -3.94
C THR A 74 4.61 -2.36 -2.66
N ILE A 75 4.11 -2.82 -1.51
CA ILE A 75 4.46 -2.25 -0.19
C ILE A 75 5.95 -2.48 0.11
N GLU A 76 6.45 -3.69 -0.11
CA GLU A 76 7.88 -4.03 0.08
C GLU A 76 8.77 -3.18 -0.84
N ALA A 77 8.40 -3.05 -2.11
CA ALA A 77 9.14 -2.24 -3.08
C ALA A 77 9.06 -0.75 -2.75
N ALA A 78 8.01 -0.27 -2.10
CA ALA A 78 7.83 1.15 -1.76
C ALA A 78 8.51 1.55 -0.45
N LEU A 79 8.57 0.64 0.53
CA LEU A 79 8.99 0.97 1.90
C LEU A 79 10.17 0.13 2.41
N GLY A 80 10.65 -0.83 1.63
CA GLY A 80 11.88 -1.57 1.89
C GLY A 80 13.12 -0.88 1.33
N LEU A 81 14.26 -1.15 1.95
CA LEU A 81 15.60 -0.83 1.45
C LEU A 81 16.44 -2.11 1.37
N PRO A 82 17.32 -2.27 0.36
CA PRO A 82 18.28 -3.38 0.32
C PRO A 82 19.10 -3.49 1.61
N LEU A 83 19.48 -2.35 2.19
CA LEU A 83 20.22 -2.26 3.46
C LEU A 83 19.49 -2.91 4.64
N ASP A 84 18.15 -3.04 4.60
CA ASP A 84 17.38 -3.65 5.69
C ASP A 84 17.75 -5.11 5.97
N HIS A 85 18.28 -5.80 4.94
CA HIS A 85 18.72 -7.19 5.00
C HIS A 85 20.17 -7.34 5.45
N ASP A 86 20.97 -6.27 5.41
CA ASP A 86 22.34 -6.27 5.93
C ASP A 86 22.34 -5.90 7.42
N ARG A 87 22.42 -6.91 8.29
CA ARG A 87 22.45 -6.73 9.74
C ARG A 87 23.69 -5.95 10.23
N GLY A 88 24.80 -6.01 9.50
CA GLY A 88 26.04 -5.32 9.87
C GLY A 88 26.02 -3.83 9.51
N ALA A 89 25.33 -3.48 8.43
CA ALA A 89 25.29 -2.12 7.91
C ALA A 89 24.02 -1.33 8.28
N ARG A 90 22.90 -2.00 8.60
CA ARG A 90 21.66 -1.31 8.96
C ARG A 90 21.76 -0.62 10.32
N ARG A 91 21.21 0.60 10.42
CA ARG A 91 21.16 1.35 11.69
C ARG A 91 20.23 0.71 12.72
N ARG A 92 20.61 0.81 14.00
CA ARG A 92 19.76 0.46 15.15
C ARG A 92 18.72 1.55 15.40
N ILE A 93 17.58 1.16 15.99
CA ILE A 93 16.46 2.06 16.28
C ILE A 93 16.09 1.89 17.75
N ALA A 94 16.17 2.97 18.52
CA ALA A 94 15.93 2.94 19.97
C ALA A 94 16.71 1.81 20.70
N GLY A 95 17.97 1.59 20.31
CA GLY A 95 18.82 0.54 20.84
C GLY A 95 18.53 -0.88 20.35
N LYS A 96 17.44 -1.09 19.61
CA LYS A 96 17.03 -2.39 19.04
C LYS A 96 17.51 -2.54 17.59
N ASP A 97 17.62 -3.80 17.15
CA ASP A 97 18.03 -4.20 15.79
C ASP A 97 16.91 -5.02 15.11
N PRO A 98 15.79 -4.38 14.75
CA PRO A 98 14.67 -5.10 14.15
C PRO A 98 14.98 -5.61 12.74
N GLY A 99 14.41 -6.76 12.39
CA GLY A 99 14.50 -7.34 11.04
C GLY A 99 13.83 -6.49 9.96
N ALA A 100 14.16 -6.77 8.69
CA ALA A 100 13.68 -6.02 7.53
C ALA A 100 12.16 -5.85 7.49
N THR A 101 11.41 -6.94 7.71
CA THR A 101 9.94 -6.92 7.75
C THR A 101 9.41 -5.95 8.80
N TYR A 102 9.94 -5.99 10.02
CA TYR A 102 9.47 -5.12 11.09
C TYR A 102 9.83 -3.65 10.82
N ARG A 103 10.93 -3.38 10.12
CA ARG A 103 11.25 -2.00 9.67
C ARG A 103 10.21 -1.48 8.68
N VAL A 104 9.72 -2.34 7.76
CA VAL A 104 8.60 -1.98 6.87
C VAL A 104 7.32 -1.72 7.69
N THR A 105 6.99 -2.57 8.67
CA THR A 105 5.87 -2.33 9.62
C THR A 105 5.95 -0.95 10.25
N LEU A 106 7.11 -0.58 10.80
CA LEU A 106 7.31 0.74 11.41
C LEU A 106 7.17 1.88 10.39
N ARG A 107 7.72 1.74 9.19
CA ARG A 107 7.60 2.77 8.15
C ARG A 107 6.15 2.98 7.71
N ILE A 108 5.35 1.92 7.62
CA ILE A 108 3.90 2.02 7.34
C ILE A 108 3.22 2.81 8.45
N SER A 109 3.47 2.46 9.72
CA SER A 109 2.91 3.19 10.85
C SER A 109 3.33 4.66 10.86
N GLY A 110 4.59 4.96 10.54
CA GLY A 110 5.11 6.32 10.44
C GLY A 110 4.59 7.11 9.23
N LEU A 111 4.20 6.43 8.15
CA LEU A 111 3.65 7.03 6.92
C LEU A 111 2.19 7.42 7.13
N LEU A 112 1.40 6.47 7.62
CA LEU A 112 -0.03 6.60 7.81
C LEU A 112 -0.39 7.18 9.18
N LYS A 113 0.62 7.42 10.04
CA LYS A 113 0.51 7.99 11.38
C LYS A 113 -0.40 7.19 12.32
N ASP A 114 -0.51 5.88 12.07
CA ASP A 114 -1.30 4.96 12.85
C ASP A 114 -0.63 3.57 12.91
N GLY A 115 -0.43 3.07 14.13
CA GLY A 115 0.17 1.77 14.41
C GLY A 115 -0.64 0.59 13.85
N SER A 116 -1.96 0.74 13.71
CA SER A 116 -2.87 -0.31 13.25
C SER A 116 -2.51 -0.81 11.84
N PHE A 117 -2.12 0.08 10.93
CA PHE A 117 -1.69 -0.30 9.57
C PHE A 117 -0.40 -1.13 9.57
N GLY A 118 0.52 -0.86 10.50
CA GLY A 118 1.72 -1.66 10.68
C GLY A 118 1.39 -3.08 11.16
N HIS A 119 0.44 -3.21 12.09
CA HIS A 119 -0.05 -4.52 12.53
C HIS A 119 -0.78 -5.27 11.42
N ALA A 120 -1.62 -4.57 10.64
CA ALA A 120 -2.30 -5.14 9.47
C ALA A 120 -1.27 -5.70 8.46
N TYR A 121 -0.23 -4.93 8.14
CA TYR A 121 0.87 -5.40 7.30
C TYR A 121 1.56 -6.64 7.89
N SER A 122 1.86 -6.63 9.19
CA SER A 122 2.54 -7.76 9.83
C SER A 122 1.74 -9.06 9.71
N LYS A 123 0.40 -9.00 9.81
CA LYS A 123 -0.48 -10.16 9.61
C LYS A 123 -0.42 -10.66 8.16
N LEU A 124 -0.55 -9.74 7.19
CA LEU A 124 -0.50 -10.09 5.77
C LEU A 124 0.87 -10.65 5.35
N PHE A 125 1.96 -10.09 5.87
CA PHE A 125 3.30 -10.62 5.64
C PHE A 125 3.45 -12.03 6.19
N GLY A 126 2.85 -12.32 7.35
CA GLY A 126 2.78 -13.68 7.91
C GLY A 126 2.15 -14.67 6.93
N LEU A 127 0.99 -14.31 6.35
CA LEU A 127 0.31 -15.13 5.33
C LEU A 127 1.17 -15.36 4.08
N ARG A 128 1.83 -14.30 3.58
CA ARG A 128 2.81 -14.42 2.48
C ARG A 128 3.93 -15.39 2.83
N SER A 129 4.50 -15.27 4.03
CA SER A 129 5.60 -16.10 4.50
C SER A 129 5.19 -17.57 4.56
N ASP A 130 4.02 -17.86 5.17
CA ASP A 130 3.48 -19.21 5.27
C ASP A 130 3.26 -19.85 3.90
N PHE A 131 2.70 -19.08 2.95
CA PHE A 131 2.53 -19.51 1.57
C PHE A 131 3.85 -19.81 0.86
N LEU A 132 4.81 -18.87 0.90
CA LEU A 132 6.11 -19.02 0.23
C LEU A 132 6.96 -20.15 0.81
N HIS A 133 6.77 -20.48 2.08
CA HIS A 133 7.41 -21.62 2.74
C HIS A 133 6.64 -22.93 2.58
N GLY A 134 5.57 -22.96 1.77
CA GLY A 134 4.80 -24.16 1.46
C GLY A 134 4.10 -24.76 2.68
N LYS A 135 3.77 -23.95 3.69
CA LYS A 135 3.00 -24.44 4.83
C LYS A 135 1.60 -24.81 4.38
N SER A 136 1.04 -25.86 4.98
CA SER A 136 -0.35 -26.24 4.75
C SER A 136 -1.27 -25.13 5.27
N MET A 137 -1.93 -24.43 4.35
CA MET A 137 -2.87 -23.36 4.64
C MET A 137 -4.03 -23.39 3.65
N ALA A 138 -5.15 -22.78 4.03
CA ALA A 138 -6.23 -22.50 3.09
C ALA A 138 -5.77 -21.46 2.06
N ASP A 139 -6.50 -21.37 0.95
CA ASP A 139 -6.32 -20.30 -0.02
C ASP A 139 -6.43 -18.92 0.66
N ILE A 140 -5.70 -17.93 0.13
CA ILE A 140 -5.79 -16.56 0.64
C ILE A 140 -7.23 -16.07 0.47
N SER A 141 -7.85 -15.72 1.60
CA SER A 141 -9.25 -15.34 1.65
C SER A 141 -9.54 -14.07 0.84
N GLY A 142 -10.79 -13.88 0.42
CA GLY A 142 -11.21 -12.64 -0.23
C GLY A 142 -10.97 -11.40 0.64
N ASP A 143 -11.11 -11.54 1.96
CA ASP A 143 -10.86 -10.46 2.91
C ASP A 143 -9.37 -10.13 3.02
N ASP A 144 -8.48 -11.12 3.08
CA ASP A 144 -7.03 -10.86 3.11
C ASP A 144 -6.55 -10.22 1.79
N ARG A 145 -7.12 -10.61 0.65
CA ARG A 145 -6.86 -9.95 -0.64
C ARG A 145 -7.33 -8.51 -0.66
N ARG A 146 -8.55 -8.25 -0.15
CA ARG A 146 -9.10 -6.89 0.00
C ARG A 146 -8.21 -6.05 0.91
N SER A 147 -7.83 -6.56 2.08
CA SER A 147 -6.97 -5.86 3.04
C SER A 147 -5.58 -5.55 2.46
N ALA A 148 -4.98 -6.47 1.69
CA ALA A 148 -3.71 -6.22 1.03
C ALA A 148 -3.82 -5.10 -0.02
N ARG A 149 -4.88 -5.10 -0.83
CA ARG A 149 -5.17 -4.05 -1.81
C ARG A 149 -5.39 -2.70 -1.15
N GLU A 150 -6.23 -2.65 -0.13
CA GLU A 150 -6.55 -1.42 0.62
C GLU A 150 -5.29 -0.83 1.25
N LEU A 151 -4.50 -1.64 1.94
CA LEU A 151 -3.25 -1.18 2.54
C LEU A 151 -2.25 -0.68 1.49
N ALA A 152 -2.10 -1.39 0.37
CA ALA A 152 -1.23 -0.95 -0.72
C ALA A 152 -1.71 0.40 -1.31
N ARG A 153 -3.03 0.58 -1.45
CA ARG A 153 -3.63 1.84 -1.90
C ARG A 153 -3.33 2.98 -0.94
N GLU A 154 -3.52 2.77 0.36
CA GLU A 154 -3.22 3.80 1.39
C GLU A 154 -1.75 4.21 1.37
N VAL A 155 -0.83 3.24 1.28
CA VAL A 155 0.62 3.51 1.15
C VAL A 155 0.92 4.31 -0.11
N VAL A 156 0.37 3.89 -1.27
CA VAL A 156 0.59 4.59 -2.55
C VAL A 156 0.03 6.00 -2.51
N CYS A 157 -1.19 6.20 -2.02
CA CYS A 157 -1.80 7.53 -1.92
C CYS A 157 -0.99 8.46 -1.00
N ALA A 158 -0.51 7.97 0.14
CA ALA A 158 0.34 8.75 1.03
C ALA A 158 1.69 9.13 0.37
N LEU A 159 2.30 8.21 -0.38
CA LEU A 159 3.53 8.48 -1.12
C LEU A 159 3.31 9.44 -2.29
N LEU A 160 2.17 9.37 -2.98
CA LEU A 160 1.78 10.35 -4.01
C LEU A 160 1.73 11.75 -3.41
N GLY A 161 1.06 11.91 -2.26
CA GLY A 161 1.00 13.19 -1.56
C GLY A 161 2.38 13.75 -1.19
N ILE A 162 3.31 12.89 -0.76
CA ILE A 162 4.70 13.30 -0.48
C ILE A 162 5.44 13.70 -1.76
N ALA A 163 5.31 12.91 -2.83
CA ALA A 163 5.99 13.16 -4.10
C ALA A 163 5.49 14.47 -4.75
N SER A 164 4.19 14.73 -4.72
CA SER A 164 3.60 15.99 -5.22
C SER A 164 4.06 17.20 -4.41
N ALA A 165 4.17 17.07 -3.09
CA ALA A 165 4.64 18.15 -2.22
C ALA A 165 6.16 18.40 -2.32
N ASN A 166 6.94 17.36 -2.62
CA ASN A 166 8.39 17.44 -2.75
C ASN A 166 8.93 16.52 -3.86
N PRO A 167 9.03 17.02 -5.11
CA PRO A 167 9.54 16.23 -6.23
C PRO A 167 11.00 15.78 -6.10
N ASN A 168 11.81 16.47 -5.29
CA ASN A 168 13.23 16.17 -5.07
C ASN A 168 13.46 15.36 -3.79
N VAL A 169 12.43 14.67 -3.28
CA VAL A 169 12.52 13.87 -2.07
C VAL A 169 13.58 12.77 -2.21
N ASN A 170 14.54 12.77 -1.30
CA ASN A 170 15.49 11.66 -1.20
C ASN A 170 14.80 10.47 -0.52
N ARG A 171 14.71 9.35 -1.24
CA ARG A 171 13.97 8.18 -0.79
C ARG A 171 14.53 7.59 0.51
N GLU A 172 15.85 7.44 0.63
CA GLU A 172 16.45 6.84 1.83
C GLU A 172 16.20 7.68 3.08
N GLN A 173 16.41 9.00 2.99
CA GLN A 173 16.15 9.94 4.08
C GLN A 173 14.66 9.93 4.49
N LEU A 174 13.75 9.87 3.52
CA LEU A 174 12.32 9.74 3.80
C LEU A 174 12.03 8.45 4.58
N LEU A 175 12.54 7.31 4.10
CA LEU A 175 12.30 6.00 4.71
C LEU A 175 12.92 5.89 6.11
N ASP A 176 14.02 6.59 6.38
CA ASP A 176 14.59 6.68 7.74
C ASP A 176 13.73 7.57 8.64
N GLY A 177 13.26 8.72 8.17
CA GLY A 177 12.34 9.56 8.94
C GLY A 177 11.01 8.85 9.27
N LEU A 178 10.48 8.06 8.33
CA LEU A 178 9.28 7.24 8.55
C LEU A 178 9.52 6.15 9.61
N LEU A 179 10.68 5.53 9.57
CA LEU A 179 11.08 4.50 10.51
C LEU A 179 11.17 5.05 11.95
N ASP A 180 11.74 6.25 12.12
CA ASP A 180 11.82 6.91 13.42
C ASP A 180 10.43 7.27 13.95
N ARG A 181 9.56 7.85 13.10
CA ARG A 181 8.16 8.14 13.46
C ARG A 181 7.39 6.90 13.89
N GLY A 182 7.51 5.80 13.13
CA GLY A 182 6.87 4.54 13.46
C GLY A 182 7.35 3.95 14.79
N SER A 183 8.66 4.01 15.03
CA SER A 183 9.23 3.55 16.30
C SER A 183 8.69 4.33 17.49
N GLN A 184 8.50 5.65 17.36
CA GLN A 184 7.93 6.47 18.43
C GLN A 184 6.47 6.09 18.71
N LEU A 185 5.65 5.93 17.66
CA LEU A 185 4.24 5.54 17.79
C LEU A 185 4.06 4.23 18.55
N ASN A 186 4.86 3.21 18.23
CA ASN A 186 4.77 1.90 18.91
C ASN A 186 5.24 1.94 20.37
N GLN A 187 6.23 2.78 20.70
CA GLN A 187 6.67 2.94 22.10
C GLN A 187 5.61 3.64 22.97
N HIS A 188 4.85 4.57 22.39
CA HIS A 188 3.76 5.23 23.11
C HIS A 188 2.53 4.32 23.28
N GLY A 189 2.29 3.39 22.34
CA GLY A 189 1.27 2.34 22.47
C GLY A 189 1.53 1.39 23.64
N ASP A 190 2.78 0.90 23.77
CA ASP A 190 3.17 -0.01 24.86
C ASP A 190 3.06 0.65 26.25
N ARG A 191 3.41 1.94 26.38
CA ARG A 191 3.32 2.67 27.66
C ARG A 191 1.89 2.95 28.11
N ARG A 192 0.98 3.26 27.19
CA ARG A 192 -0.45 3.40 27.52
C ARG A 192 -1.09 2.07 27.90
N GLY A 193 -0.64 0.96 27.31
CA GLY A 193 -1.11 -0.38 27.69
C GLY A 193 -0.68 -0.79 29.10
N SER A 194 0.53 -0.42 29.54
CA SER A 194 1.03 -0.73 30.87
C SER A 194 0.36 0.09 31.99
N GLU A 195 0.01 1.36 31.74
CA GLU A 195 -0.65 2.21 32.75
C GLU A 195 -2.09 1.77 33.10
N VAL A 196 -2.75 1.00 32.22
CA VAL A 196 -4.10 0.46 32.46
C VAL A 196 -4.07 -0.87 33.21
N ALA A 197 -2.93 -1.59 33.21
CA ALA A 197 -2.79 -2.90 33.85
C ALA A 197 -2.43 -2.84 35.34
N ASP A 198 -1.87 -1.72 35.82
CA ASP A 198 -1.46 -1.55 37.23
C ASP A 198 -2.54 -0.90 38.12
N GLY A 199 -3.78 -0.84 37.63
CA GLY A 199 -4.89 -0.21 38.32
C GLY A 199 -6.04 -1.14 38.66
N HIS A 200 -5.82 -2.30 39.26
CA HIS A 200 -6.83 -3.14 39.93
C HIS A 200 -6.31 -3.72 41.25
#